data_AF-A0A3A5LC90-F1
#
_entry.id   AF-A0A3A5LC90-F1
#
_cell.length_a   1.000
_cell.length_b   1.000
_cell.length_c   1.000
_cell.angle_alpha   90.00
_cell.angle_beta   90.00
_cell.angle_gamma   90.00
#
_symmetry.space_group_name_H-M   'P 1'
#
loop_
_entity.id
_entity.type
_entity.pdbx_description
1 polymer ?
#
loop_
_entity_poly.entity_id
_entity_poly.type
_entity_poly.pdbx_seq_one_letter_code
_entity_poly.pdbx_strand_id
1 'polypeptide(L)'
;MVKPVAFLDVDHTLIFPDPNSDDGGAIYNDTLIEALLKKGIKDVYLFTDMAFRTSSIRERRELIQHLQDKGLTVHGVLTPCDILWSQLTGDEAKKLNRALLETKLSRYSGAAFTKAISDQQFISKNPFVTGLQQYSPEKNRPGCSYDEANEAFDPDASALPNNLETKSTMVKVFTDYLAENKGYVDLDKKSGEQQGHTKSLMLDFFLHHKPDWVSSILIVDDNINVIQGVDMYKATHNPELPIGTLYIQKMESEEVYTAAMETHGKHLEIQQLIDSHIKHLSATRYNPFLSSPQAKIEALQLLKEEILKAFNTAEDVNIPLIINNWQNAEKFKSASSNVIVPVSKVLSQHRNLFFVEDRNKPTSTQLFIEQLKTQFKSQNSKEEVLINPEYTIN
;
A
#
# COMPACT_ATOMS: atom_id res chain seq x y z
N MET A 1 -11.32 -15.53 2.91
CA MET A 1 -9.92 -15.64 3.37
C MET A 1 -9.26 -14.31 3.09
N VAL A 2 -8.57 -13.75 4.07
CA VAL A 2 -7.81 -12.50 3.91
C VAL A 2 -6.45 -12.86 3.30
N LYS A 3 -5.96 -12.09 2.33
CA LYS A 3 -4.75 -12.41 1.54
C LYS A 3 -3.90 -11.15 1.30
N PRO A 4 -2.56 -11.30 1.24
CA PRO A 4 -1.68 -10.22 0.81
C PRO A 4 -1.90 -9.93 -0.68
N VAL A 5 -1.70 -8.66 -1.08
CA VAL A 5 -1.71 -8.23 -2.48
C VAL A 5 -0.43 -7.49 -2.82
N ALA A 6 0.07 -7.66 -4.05
CA ALA A 6 1.20 -6.88 -4.55
C ALA A 6 0.71 -5.75 -5.47
N PHE A 7 1.23 -4.54 -5.28
CA PHE A 7 1.10 -3.42 -6.21
C PHE A 7 2.43 -3.34 -6.96
N LEU A 8 2.39 -3.69 -8.24
CA LEU A 8 3.59 -3.83 -9.04
C LEU A 8 3.65 -2.70 -10.03
N ASP A 9 4.67 -1.85 -9.92
CA ASP A 9 5.01 -0.98 -11.02
C ASP A 9 5.36 -1.80 -12.28
N VAL A 10 5.22 -1.17 -13.45
CA VAL A 10 5.38 -1.83 -14.73
C VAL A 10 6.75 -1.54 -15.33
N ASP A 11 7.02 -0.28 -15.63
CA ASP A 11 8.17 0.13 -16.43
C ASP A 11 9.43 0.13 -15.55
N HIS A 12 10.48 -0.62 -15.92
CA HIS A 12 11.69 -0.84 -15.11
C HIS A 12 11.48 -1.61 -13.79
N THR A 13 10.29 -2.17 -13.57
CA THR A 13 9.99 -3.06 -12.44
C THR A 13 9.58 -4.46 -12.90
N LEU A 14 8.54 -4.56 -13.73
CA LEU A 14 8.08 -5.80 -14.34
C LEU A 14 8.60 -5.99 -15.75
N ILE A 15 8.79 -4.89 -16.49
CA ILE A 15 9.25 -4.87 -17.86
C ILE A 15 10.56 -4.07 -17.93
N PHE A 16 11.59 -4.67 -18.50
CA PHE A 16 12.84 -4.00 -18.80
C PHE A 16 13.08 -4.00 -20.31
N PRO A 17 13.74 -2.96 -20.85
CA PRO A 17 14.16 -2.97 -22.24
C PRO A 17 15.14 -4.11 -22.51
N ASP A 18 14.92 -4.87 -23.57
CA ASP A 18 15.87 -5.89 -24.02
C ASP A 18 17.01 -5.22 -24.80
N PRO A 19 18.26 -5.20 -24.26
CA PRO A 19 19.39 -4.58 -24.94
C PRO A 19 19.80 -5.31 -26.23
N ASN A 20 19.31 -6.53 -26.46
CA ASN A 20 19.62 -7.34 -27.64
C ASN A 20 18.52 -7.29 -28.71
N SER A 21 17.43 -6.56 -28.48
CA SER A 21 16.31 -6.47 -29.40
C SER A 21 16.42 -5.21 -30.26
N ASP A 22 16.59 -5.38 -31.57
CA ASP A 22 16.69 -4.27 -32.52
C ASP A 22 15.37 -3.48 -32.67
N ASP A 23 14.25 -4.06 -32.23
CA ASP A 23 12.90 -3.50 -32.29
C ASP A 23 12.36 -2.99 -30.94
N GLY A 24 13.20 -2.96 -29.90
CA GLY A 24 12.79 -2.50 -28.57
C GLY A 24 11.94 -3.53 -27.80
N GLY A 25 12.25 -4.83 -27.98
CA GLY A 25 11.68 -5.92 -27.21
C GLY A 25 11.76 -5.74 -25.69
N ALA A 26 10.95 -6.51 -24.99
CA ALA A 26 10.76 -6.45 -23.55
C ALA A 26 11.24 -7.73 -22.85
N ILE A 27 11.96 -7.58 -21.75
CA ILE A 27 12.28 -8.67 -20.82
C ILE A 27 11.38 -8.55 -19.60
N TYR A 28 10.61 -9.61 -19.32
CA TYR A 28 9.79 -9.69 -18.11
C TYR A 28 10.62 -10.13 -16.90
N ASN A 29 10.35 -9.52 -15.75
CA ASN A 29 11.01 -9.84 -14.48
C ASN A 29 10.43 -11.12 -13.84
N ASP A 30 10.70 -12.26 -14.49
CA ASP A 30 10.18 -13.57 -14.06
C ASP A 30 10.67 -13.97 -12.65
N THR A 31 11.86 -13.53 -12.23
CA THR A 31 12.40 -13.82 -10.90
C THR A 31 11.62 -13.11 -9.79
N LEU A 32 11.11 -11.90 -10.03
CA LEU A 32 10.20 -11.21 -9.11
C LEU A 32 8.87 -11.98 -8.99
N ILE A 33 8.33 -12.45 -10.11
CA ILE A 33 7.08 -13.23 -10.17
C ILE A 33 7.22 -14.52 -9.35
N GLU A 34 8.32 -15.26 -9.55
CA GLU A 34 8.63 -16.50 -8.83
C GLU A 34 8.76 -16.24 -7.32
N ALA A 35 9.46 -15.16 -6.92
CA ALA A 35 9.60 -14.77 -5.52
C ALA A 35 8.24 -14.45 -4.85
N LEU A 36 7.36 -13.70 -5.54
CA LEU A 36 6.00 -13.41 -5.05
C LEU A 36 5.20 -14.69 -4.82
N LEU A 37 5.21 -15.61 -5.79
CA LEU A 37 4.51 -16.90 -5.70
C LEU A 37 5.04 -17.76 -4.56
N LYS A 38 6.37 -17.81 -4.40
CA LYS A 38 7.05 -18.52 -3.29
C LYS A 38 6.67 -17.95 -1.92
N LYS A 39 6.45 -16.64 -1.82
CA LYS A 39 5.91 -15.97 -0.62
C LYS A 39 4.39 -16.05 -0.50
N GLY A 40 3.71 -16.75 -1.41
CA GLY A 40 2.26 -16.92 -1.38
C GLY A 40 1.46 -15.66 -1.76
N ILE A 41 2.13 -14.64 -2.31
CA ILE A 41 1.50 -13.43 -2.86
C ILE A 41 1.10 -13.75 -4.30
N LYS A 42 -0.17 -14.12 -4.49
CA LYS A 42 -0.71 -14.51 -5.80
C LYS A 42 -1.61 -13.46 -6.41
N ASP A 43 -2.11 -12.55 -5.59
CA ASP A 43 -3.06 -11.52 -5.96
C ASP A 43 -2.28 -10.23 -6.24
N VAL A 44 -2.42 -9.64 -7.43
CA VAL A 44 -1.66 -8.45 -7.83
C VAL A 44 -2.53 -7.39 -8.50
N TYR A 45 -2.14 -6.13 -8.34
CA TYR A 45 -2.57 -5.01 -9.18
C TYR A 45 -1.35 -4.45 -9.90
N LEU A 46 -1.50 -4.12 -11.18
CA LEU A 46 -0.51 -3.28 -11.84
C LEU A 46 -0.70 -1.85 -11.34
N PHE A 47 0.37 -1.18 -10.95
CA PHE A 47 0.36 0.09 -10.23
C PHE A 47 1.26 1.10 -10.93
N THR A 48 0.75 1.74 -11.98
CA THR A 48 1.55 2.46 -12.99
C THR A 48 1.10 3.91 -13.16
N ASP A 49 2.07 4.83 -13.28
CA ASP A 49 1.83 6.27 -13.50
C ASP A 49 1.65 6.62 -15.00
N MET A 50 0.75 5.91 -15.68
CA MET A 50 0.57 6.05 -17.13
C MET A 50 -0.65 6.89 -17.52
N ALA A 51 -0.55 7.50 -18.71
CA ALA A 51 -1.70 7.89 -19.52
C ALA A 51 -1.91 6.84 -20.65
N PHE A 52 -3.08 6.87 -21.29
CA PHE A 52 -3.47 5.85 -22.26
C PHE A 52 -3.06 6.21 -23.67
N ARG A 53 -2.42 5.23 -24.33
CA ARG A 53 -2.13 5.19 -25.76
C ARG A 53 -2.44 3.79 -26.26
N THR A 54 -2.65 3.63 -27.56
CA THR A 54 -2.87 2.31 -28.18
C THR A 54 -1.73 1.33 -27.83
N SER A 55 -0.47 1.78 -27.87
CA SER A 55 0.68 0.94 -27.50
C SER A 55 0.65 0.53 -26.03
N SER A 56 0.41 1.47 -25.11
CA SER A 56 0.41 1.14 -23.68
C SER A 56 -0.73 0.19 -23.32
N ILE A 57 -1.94 0.34 -23.89
CA ILE A 57 -3.02 -0.64 -23.66
C ILE A 57 -2.62 -2.03 -24.17
N ARG A 58 -2.03 -2.13 -25.35
CA ARG A 58 -1.55 -3.41 -25.90
C ARG A 58 -0.51 -4.07 -24.99
N GLU A 59 0.54 -3.34 -24.63
CA GLU A 59 1.61 -3.81 -23.75
C GLU A 59 1.07 -4.30 -22.41
N ARG A 60 0.11 -3.58 -21.81
CA ARG A 60 -0.49 -3.98 -20.53
C ARG A 60 -1.35 -5.23 -20.69
N ARG A 61 -2.06 -5.45 -21.80
CA ARG A 61 -2.77 -6.72 -22.06
C ARG A 61 -1.81 -7.90 -22.15
N GLU A 62 -0.70 -7.74 -22.86
CA GLU A 62 0.33 -8.78 -23.01
C GLU A 62 0.97 -9.12 -21.67
N LEU A 63 1.33 -8.10 -20.88
CA LEU A 63 1.85 -8.29 -19.52
C LEU A 63 0.83 -9.00 -18.61
N ILE A 64 -0.45 -8.59 -18.62
CA ILE A 64 -1.49 -9.24 -17.83
C ILE A 64 -1.58 -10.72 -18.18
N GLN A 65 -1.58 -11.06 -19.47
CA GLN A 65 -1.61 -12.46 -19.92
C GLN A 65 -0.38 -13.22 -19.42
N HIS A 66 0.82 -12.65 -19.57
CA HIS A 66 2.06 -13.26 -19.08
C HIS A 66 2.02 -13.55 -17.57
N LEU A 67 1.59 -12.58 -16.76
CA LEU A 67 1.47 -12.75 -15.30
C LEU A 67 0.44 -13.85 -14.94
N GLN A 68 -0.68 -13.91 -15.66
CA GLN A 68 -1.71 -14.94 -15.45
C GLN A 68 -1.21 -16.33 -15.82
N ASP A 69 -0.45 -16.45 -16.92
CA ASP A 69 0.16 -17.72 -17.36
C ASP A 69 1.19 -18.23 -16.35
N LYS A 70 1.85 -17.33 -15.62
CA LYS A 70 2.76 -17.66 -14.50
C LYS A 70 2.03 -18.01 -13.20
N GLY A 71 0.71 -17.88 -13.14
CA GLY A 71 -0.11 -18.28 -12.00
C GLY A 71 -0.45 -17.16 -11.02
N LEU A 72 -0.22 -15.89 -11.38
CA LEU A 72 -0.75 -14.74 -10.64
C LEU A 72 -2.20 -14.44 -11.02
N THR A 73 -2.94 -13.85 -10.11
CA THR A 73 -4.28 -13.28 -10.35
C THR A 73 -4.15 -11.76 -10.41
N VAL A 74 -4.27 -11.21 -11.62
CA VAL A 74 -4.27 -9.76 -11.83
C VAL A 74 -5.69 -9.22 -11.63
N HIS A 75 -5.87 -8.35 -10.63
CA HIS A 75 -7.19 -7.79 -10.26
C HIS A 75 -7.54 -6.51 -11.02
N GLY A 76 -6.54 -5.82 -11.58
CA GLY A 76 -6.73 -4.60 -12.37
C GLY A 76 -5.45 -3.82 -12.57
N VAL A 77 -5.55 -2.74 -13.34
CA VAL A 77 -4.47 -1.78 -13.58
C VAL A 77 -4.86 -0.45 -12.95
N LEU A 78 -4.21 -0.14 -11.84
CA LEU A 78 -4.39 1.11 -11.11
C LEU A 78 -3.56 2.21 -11.76
N THR A 79 -4.21 3.31 -12.10
CA THR A 79 -3.56 4.46 -12.74
C THR A 79 -4.01 5.78 -12.08
N PRO A 80 -3.26 6.88 -12.25
CA PRO A 80 -3.70 8.20 -11.79
C PRO A 80 -5.03 8.61 -12.40
N CYS A 81 -5.37 8.04 -13.56
CA CYS A 81 -6.62 8.35 -14.25
C CYS A 81 -7.84 7.91 -13.46
N ASP A 82 -7.74 6.86 -12.63
CA ASP A 82 -8.86 6.34 -11.84
C ASP A 82 -9.46 7.41 -10.91
N ILE A 83 -8.65 8.33 -10.38
CA ILE A 83 -9.06 9.27 -9.34
C ILE A 83 -10.12 10.27 -9.85
N LEU A 84 -10.03 10.69 -11.11
CA LEU A 84 -10.90 11.72 -11.70
C LEU A 84 -11.66 11.23 -12.96
N TRP A 85 -11.62 9.93 -13.26
CA TRP A 85 -12.08 9.38 -14.55
C TRP A 85 -13.51 9.75 -14.95
N SER A 86 -14.46 9.66 -14.02
CA SER A 86 -15.89 9.97 -14.23
C SER A 86 -16.20 11.47 -14.32
N GLN A 87 -15.23 12.32 -14.02
CA GLN A 87 -15.42 13.77 -13.89
C GLN A 87 -15.07 14.54 -15.16
N LEU A 88 -14.57 13.84 -16.20
CA LEU A 88 -14.16 14.43 -17.47
C LEU A 88 -14.59 13.55 -18.63
N THR A 89 -15.42 14.07 -19.54
CA THR A 89 -15.69 13.39 -20.81
C THR A 89 -14.56 13.62 -21.81
N GLY A 90 -14.49 12.80 -22.88
CA GLY A 90 -13.48 12.96 -23.93
C GLY A 90 -13.56 14.30 -24.67
N ASP A 91 -14.77 14.81 -24.93
CA ASP A 91 -14.96 16.10 -25.58
C ASP A 91 -14.59 17.28 -24.68
N GLU A 92 -14.92 17.20 -23.39
CA GLU A 92 -14.48 18.18 -22.40
C GLU A 92 -12.96 18.16 -22.24
N ALA A 93 -12.32 16.99 -22.24
CA ALA A 93 -10.87 16.88 -22.21
C ALA A 93 -10.21 17.54 -23.42
N LYS A 94 -10.77 17.35 -24.62
CA LYS A 94 -10.29 18.00 -25.85
C LYS A 94 -10.43 19.53 -25.78
N LYS A 95 -11.57 20.01 -25.26
CA LYS A 95 -11.81 21.44 -25.04
C LYS A 95 -10.82 22.01 -24.01
N LEU A 96 -10.61 21.30 -22.91
CA LEU A 96 -9.69 21.68 -21.83
C LEU A 96 -8.25 21.75 -22.32
N ASN A 97 -7.79 20.73 -23.05
CA ASN A 97 -6.44 20.69 -23.60
C ASN A 97 -6.17 21.92 -24.48
N ARG A 98 -7.13 22.29 -25.35
CA ARG A 98 -7.02 23.52 -26.16
C ARG A 98 -6.95 24.78 -25.29
N ALA A 99 -7.83 24.89 -24.30
CA ALA A 99 -7.84 26.05 -23.39
C ALA A 99 -6.52 26.17 -22.62
N LEU A 100 -5.93 25.06 -22.17
CA LEU A 100 -4.63 25.06 -21.49
C LEU A 100 -3.47 25.43 -22.41
N LEU A 101 -3.47 24.98 -23.67
CA LEU A 101 -2.46 25.40 -24.65
C LEU A 101 -2.49 26.94 -24.89
N GLU A 102 -3.68 27.54 -24.88
CA GLU A 102 -3.86 29.00 -25.03
C GLU A 102 -3.28 29.79 -23.84
N THR A 103 -3.19 29.20 -22.65
CA THR A 103 -2.58 29.86 -21.48
C THR A 103 -1.07 30.02 -21.59
N LYS A 104 -0.41 29.29 -22.50
CA LYS A 104 1.05 29.31 -22.72
C LYS A 104 1.87 29.06 -21.44
N LEU A 105 1.36 28.23 -20.55
CA LEU A 105 2.09 27.80 -19.36
C LEU A 105 3.29 26.95 -19.76
N SER A 106 4.41 27.10 -19.05
CA SER A 106 5.61 26.28 -19.24
C SER A 106 5.49 24.88 -18.63
N ARG A 107 4.63 24.73 -17.61
CA ARG A 107 4.32 23.47 -16.94
C ARG A 107 2.88 23.45 -16.45
N TYR A 108 2.27 22.28 -16.41
CA TYR A 108 0.92 22.07 -15.85
C TYR A 108 0.99 21.62 -14.38
N SER A 109 1.77 22.36 -13.59
CA SER A 109 1.94 22.15 -12.15
C SER A 109 2.42 23.44 -11.46
N GLY A 110 2.36 23.48 -10.13
CA GLY A 110 2.77 24.63 -9.35
C GLY A 110 1.85 25.85 -9.42
N ALA A 111 2.23 26.91 -8.71
CA ALA A 111 1.42 28.11 -8.50
C ALA A 111 0.89 28.78 -9.78
N ALA A 112 1.68 28.76 -10.87
CA ALA A 112 1.25 29.33 -12.16
C ALA A 112 0.08 28.55 -12.78
N PHE A 113 0.15 27.22 -12.75
CA PHE A 113 -0.94 26.35 -13.21
C PHE A 113 -2.16 26.51 -12.31
N THR A 114 -1.98 26.45 -10.98
CA THR A 114 -3.05 26.66 -9.99
C THR A 114 -3.78 27.97 -10.22
N LYS A 115 -3.04 29.06 -10.45
CA LYS A 115 -3.63 30.38 -10.75
C LYS A 115 -4.45 30.36 -12.04
N ALA A 116 -3.94 29.73 -13.09
CA ALA A 116 -4.63 29.68 -14.38
C ALA A 116 -5.95 28.90 -14.30
N ILE A 117 -5.95 27.73 -13.65
CA ILE A 117 -7.17 26.90 -13.54
C ILE A 117 -8.16 27.41 -12.49
N SER A 118 -7.73 28.27 -11.57
CA SER A 118 -8.59 28.93 -10.57
C SER A 118 -9.13 30.27 -11.03
N ASP A 119 -8.72 30.76 -12.20
CA ASP A 119 -9.18 32.04 -12.73
C ASP A 119 -10.68 31.97 -13.12
N GLN A 120 -11.44 33.00 -12.72
CA GLN A 120 -12.88 33.03 -12.94
C GLN A 120 -13.26 33.06 -14.43
N GLN A 121 -12.45 33.70 -15.28
CA GLN A 121 -12.66 33.70 -16.72
C GLN A 121 -12.36 32.33 -17.32
N PHE A 122 -11.34 31.63 -16.81
CA PHE A 122 -11.04 30.26 -17.22
C PHE A 122 -12.16 29.29 -16.82
N ILE A 123 -12.61 29.34 -15.57
CA ILE A 123 -13.68 28.49 -15.02
C ILE A 123 -15.01 28.74 -15.74
N SER A 124 -15.40 30.00 -15.97
CA SER A 124 -16.65 30.31 -16.67
C SER A 124 -16.69 29.74 -18.10
N LYS A 125 -15.55 29.63 -18.77
CA LYS A 125 -15.43 28.99 -20.09
C LYS A 125 -15.36 27.46 -20.00
N ASN A 126 -14.88 26.91 -18.89
CA ASN A 126 -14.63 25.48 -18.66
C ASN A 126 -15.18 25.04 -17.28
N PRO A 127 -16.51 25.04 -17.08
CA PRO A 127 -17.11 24.86 -15.75
C PRO A 127 -16.83 23.49 -15.10
N PHE A 128 -16.58 22.45 -15.90
CA PHE A 128 -16.22 21.11 -15.41
C PHE A 128 -14.87 21.09 -14.66
N VAL A 129 -14.00 22.09 -14.87
CA VAL A 129 -12.68 22.19 -14.21
C VAL A 129 -12.80 22.28 -12.68
N THR A 130 -13.89 22.86 -12.16
CA THR A 130 -14.13 22.92 -10.72
C THR A 130 -14.24 21.53 -10.09
N GLY A 131 -14.81 20.56 -10.83
CA GLY A 131 -14.86 19.16 -10.37
C GLY A 131 -13.47 18.55 -10.27
N LEU A 132 -12.63 18.79 -11.28
CA LEU A 132 -11.26 18.23 -11.35
C LEU A 132 -10.32 18.76 -10.27
N GLN A 133 -10.66 19.86 -9.61
CA GLN A 133 -9.91 20.41 -8.47
C GLN A 133 -10.30 19.77 -7.13
N GLN A 134 -11.27 18.87 -7.12
CA GLN A 134 -11.80 18.25 -5.91
C GLN A 134 -11.49 16.75 -5.89
N TYR A 135 -10.81 16.32 -4.82
CA TYR A 135 -10.65 14.90 -4.54
C TYR A 135 -11.93 14.34 -3.91
N SER A 136 -12.61 13.50 -4.68
CA SER A 136 -13.87 12.82 -4.32
C SER A 136 -13.72 11.33 -4.60
N PRO A 137 -13.03 10.57 -3.72
CA PRO A 137 -12.73 9.16 -3.96
C PRO A 137 -13.99 8.33 -4.22
N GLU A 138 -15.14 8.69 -3.65
CA GLU A 138 -16.42 8.02 -3.83
C GLU A 138 -17.01 8.07 -5.24
N LYS A 139 -16.53 8.98 -6.11
CA LYS A 139 -17.05 9.14 -7.49
C LYS A 139 -16.45 8.18 -8.51
N ASN A 140 -15.40 7.47 -8.13
CA ASN A 140 -14.68 6.55 -9.00
C ASN A 140 -14.37 5.24 -8.27
N ARG A 141 -13.86 4.25 -9.02
CA ARG A 141 -13.40 2.97 -8.45
C ARG A 141 -11.98 2.67 -8.95
N PRO A 142 -11.13 2.01 -8.16
CA PRO A 142 -9.80 1.57 -8.62
C PRO A 142 -9.89 0.73 -9.90
N GLY A 143 -9.00 1.00 -10.86
CA GLY A 143 -8.89 0.29 -12.13
C GLY A 143 -9.92 0.65 -13.21
N CYS A 144 -10.92 1.50 -12.92
CA CYS A 144 -11.98 1.77 -13.90
C CYS A 144 -11.50 2.40 -15.19
N SER A 145 -10.47 3.24 -15.12
CA SER A 145 -10.01 4.01 -16.27
C SER A 145 -9.36 3.10 -17.31
N TYR A 146 -8.54 2.15 -16.85
CA TYR A 146 -7.92 1.17 -17.74
C TYR A 146 -8.95 0.17 -18.26
N ASP A 147 -9.88 -0.31 -17.42
CA ASP A 147 -10.96 -1.20 -17.85
C ASP A 147 -11.72 -0.62 -19.05
N GLU A 148 -12.16 0.64 -18.96
CA GLU A 148 -12.89 1.34 -20.03
C GLU A 148 -12.02 1.50 -21.29
N ALA A 149 -10.76 1.90 -21.13
CA ALA A 149 -9.85 2.07 -22.26
C ALA A 149 -9.53 0.75 -22.96
N ASN A 150 -9.39 -0.33 -22.20
CA ASN A 150 -9.12 -1.68 -22.70
C ASN A 150 -10.35 -2.31 -23.37
N GLU A 151 -11.55 -2.05 -22.87
CA GLU A 151 -12.80 -2.48 -23.51
C GLU A 151 -13.01 -1.77 -24.86
N ALA A 152 -12.66 -0.48 -24.92
CA ALA A 152 -12.76 0.32 -26.14
C ALA A 152 -11.59 0.12 -27.12
N PHE A 153 -10.59 -0.67 -26.77
CA PHE A 153 -9.39 -0.86 -27.56
C PHE A 153 -9.64 -1.78 -28.76
N ASP A 154 -9.30 -1.27 -29.95
CA ASP A 154 -9.25 -2.02 -31.20
C ASP A 154 -7.77 -2.15 -31.63
N PRO A 155 -7.22 -3.37 -31.76
CA PRO A 155 -5.82 -3.58 -32.14
C PRO A 155 -5.48 -3.05 -33.54
N ASP A 156 -6.47 -2.91 -34.41
CA ASP A 156 -6.32 -2.44 -35.79
C ASP A 156 -6.52 -0.92 -35.91
N ALA A 157 -6.99 -0.26 -34.86
CA ALA A 157 -7.18 1.18 -34.83
C ALA A 157 -5.87 1.93 -34.54
N SER A 158 -5.65 3.04 -35.23
CA SER A 158 -4.47 3.90 -35.03
C SER A 158 -4.54 4.78 -33.78
N ALA A 159 -5.71 4.93 -33.18
CA ALA A 159 -5.95 5.76 -32.00
C ALA A 159 -7.11 5.22 -31.16
N LEU A 160 -7.08 5.52 -29.86
CA LEU A 160 -8.20 5.21 -28.96
C LEU A 160 -9.44 6.05 -29.32
N PRO A 161 -10.66 5.48 -29.29
CA PRO A 161 -11.87 6.18 -29.67
C PRO A 161 -12.24 7.28 -28.67
N ASN A 162 -13.22 8.12 -29.04
CA ASN A 162 -13.86 9.10 -28.14
C ASN A 162 -12.89 10.04 -27.39
N ASN A 163 -11.75 10.36 -28.00
CA ASN A 163 -10.69 11.17 -27.39
C ASN A 163 -10.14 10.59 -26.07
N LEU A 164 -10.19 9.27 -25.85
CA LEU A 164 -9.76 8.62 -24.61
C LEU A 164 -8.29 8.90 -24.24
N GLU A 165 -7.41 8.97 -25.24
CA GLU A 165 -6.01 9.37 -25.04
C GLU A 165 -5.91 10.79 -24.46
N THR A 166 -6.64 11.76 -25.03
CA THR A 166 -6.68 13.13 -24.51
C THR A 166 -7.34 13.19 -23.12
N LYS A 167 -8.42 12.43 -22.89
CA LYS A 167 -9.06 12.29 -21.57
C LYS A 167 -8.05 11.82 -20.54
N SER A 168 -7.37 10.70 -20.76
CA SER A 168 -6.38 10.15 -19.82
C SER A 168 -5.24 11.14 -19.54
N THR A 169 -4.76 11.84 -20.55
CA THR A 169 -3.69 12.84 -20.39
C THR A 169 -4.15 14.00 -19.49
N MET A 170 -5.34 14.56 -19.75
CA MET A 170 -5.86 15.68 -18.95
C MET A 170 -6.23 15.25 -17.53
N VAL A 171 -6.81 14.05 -17.37
CA VAL A 171 -7.11 13.48 -16.06
C VAL A 171 -5.80 13.30 -15.27
N LYS A 172 -4.75 12.73 -15.86
CA LYS A 172 -3.43 12.59 -15.21
C LYS A 172 -2.88 13.95 -14.74
N VAL A 173 -2.91 14.97 -15.61
CA VAL A 173 -2.45 16.34 -15.25
C VAL A 173 -3.17 16.86 -14.00
N PHE A 174 -4.49 16.68 -13.93
CA PHE A 174 -5.26 17.14 -12.77
C PHE A 174 -5.06 16.25 -11.53
N THR A 175 -4.81 14.96 -11.71
CA THR A 175 -4.43 14.06 -10.61
C THR A 175 -3.06 14.45 -10.03
N ASP A 176 -2.08 14.78 -10.86
CA ASP A 176 -0.76 15.25 -10.42
C ASP A 176 -0.91 16.58 -9.64
N TYR A 177 -1.76 17.49 -10.12
CA TYR A 177 -2.13 18.71 -9.40
C TYR A 177 -2.80 18.44 -8.04
N LEU A 178 -3.70 17.45 -7.97
CA LEU A 178 -4.31 17.05 -6.69
C LEU A 178 -3.28 16.45 -5.73
N ALA A 179 -2.34 15.65 -6.24
CA ALA A 179 -1.27 15.07 -5.44
C ALA A 179 -0.38 16.18 -4.84
N GLU A 180 -0.04 17.19 -5.64
CA GLU A 180 0.69 18.38 -5.18
C GLU A 180 -0.10 19.12 -4.09
N ASN A 181 -1.34 19.52 -4.36
CA ASN A 181 -2.15 20.30 -3.41
C ASN A 181 -2.51 19.57 -2.11
N LYS A 182 -2.52 18.24 -2.13
CA LYS A 182 -2.74 17.43 -0.94
C LYS A 182 -1.47 17.11 -0.17
N GLY A 183 -0.31 17.56 -0.65
CA GLY A 183 0.97 17.32 -0.02
C GLY A 183 1.50 15.90 -0.20
N TYR A 184 1.00 15.16 -1.19
CA TYR A 184 1.59 13.87 -1.59
C TYR A 184 2.84 14.04 -2.46
N VAL A 185 2.95 15.19 -3.13
CA VAL A 185 4.10 15.59 -3.94
C VAL A 185 4.50 17.02 -3.56
N ASP A 186 5.79 17.24 -3.35
CA ASP A 186 6.38 18.56 -3.10
C ASP A 186 7.34 18.91 -4.24
N LEU A 187 6.89 19.74 -5.18
CA LEU A 187 7.68 20.11 -6.37
C LEU A 187 8.81 21.11 -6.09
N ASP A 188 8.89 21.68 -4.89
CA ASP A 188 9.95 22.62 -4.51
C ASP A 188 11.19 21.90 -3.97
N LYS A 189 11.06 20.62 -3.62
CA LYS A 189 12.17 19.77 -3.20
C LYS A 189 13.08 19.40 -4.37
N LYS A 190 14.38 19.30 -4.08
CA LYS A 190 15.39 18.95 -5.08
C LYS A 190 15.45 17.45 -5.31
N SER A 191 15.99 17.04 -6.46
CA SER A 191 16.33 15.64 -6.71
C SER A 191 17.25 15.11 -5.59
N GLY A 192 16.85 13.98 -4.98
CA GLY A 192 17.52 13.39 -3.81
C GLY A 192 16.89 13.76 -2.46
N GLU A 193 15.95 14.71 -2.42
CA GLU A 193 15.11 14.98 -1.25
C GLU A 193 13.78 14.21 -1.37
N GLN A 194 13.10 13.95 -0.25
CA GLN A 194 11.82 13.22 -0.22
C GLN A 194 10.70 14.02 -0.90
N GLN A 195 10.62 13.93 -2.22
CA GLN A 195 9.67 14.68 -3.05
C GLN A 195 8.25 14.12 -2.96
N GLY A 196 8.12 12.80 -2.72
CA GLY A 196 6.86 12.08 -2.83
C GLY A 196 6.48 11.81 -4.30
N HIS A 197 5.36 11.13 -4.50
CA HIS A 197 4.91 10.72 -5.84
C HIS A 197 3.38 10.65 -5.93
N THR A 198 2.81 10.85 -7.12
CA THR A 198 1.36 10.74 -7.39
C THR A 198 0.79 9.37 -6.97
N LYS A 199 1.62 8.33 -6.99
CA LYS A 199 1.26 6.99 -6.53
C LYS A 199 0.85 6.96 -5.05
N SER A 200 1.32 7.88 -4.19
CA SER A 200 0.81 8.00 -2.83
C SER A 200 -0.67 8.39 -2.78
N LEU A 201 -1.11 9.29 -3.66
CA LEU A 201 -2.54 9.62 -3.80
C LEU A 201 -3.33 8.44 -4.38
N MET A 202 -2.74 7.65 -5.29
CA MET A 202 -3.37 6.43 -5.81
C MET A 202 -3.53 5.36 -4.73
N LEU A 203 -2.55 5.21 -3.84
CA LEU A 203 -2.64 4.33 -2.67
C LEU A 203 -3.76 4.79 -1.73
N ASP A 204 -3.80 6.08 -1.40
CA ASP A 204 -4.89 6.65 -0.61
C ASP A 204 -6.26 6.36 -1.23
N PHE A 205 -6.40 6.59 -2.53
CA PHE A 205 -7.61 6.30 -3.28
C PHE A 205 -7.99 4.82 -3.22
N PHE A 206 -7.04 3.91 -3.40
CA PHE A 206 -7.30 2.48 -3.26
C PHE A 206 -7.78 2.13 -1.86
N LEU A 207 -7.16 2.69 -0.81
CA LEU A 207 -7.50 2.38 0.58
C LEU A 207 -8.94 2.78 0.95
N HIS A 208 -9.50 3.83 0.32
CA HIS A 208 -10.91 4.18 0.46
C HIS A 208 -11.87 3.10 -0.11
N HIS A 209 -11.39 2.30 -1.06
CA HIS A 209 -12.14 1.24 -1.75
C HIS A 209 -11.62 -0.16 -1.43
N LYS A 210 -10.75 -0.29 -0.42
CA LYS A 210 -9.99 -1.51 -0.15
C LYS A 210 -10.94 -2.69 0.02
N PRO A 211 -10.83 -3.73 -0.82
CA PRO A 211 -11.62 -4.93 -0.62
C PRO A 211 -11.35 -5.57 0.74
N ASP A 212 -12.38 -6.14 1.37
CA ASP A 212 -12.28 -6.77 2.69
C ASP A 212 -11.30 -7.96 2.73
N TRP A 213 -11.07 -8.59 1.58
CA TRP A 213 -10.16 -9.72 1.48
C TRP A 213 -8.68 -9.32 1.46
N VAL A 214 -8.33 -8.04 1.28
CA VAL A 214 -6.94 -7.58 1.31
C VAL A 214 -6.46 -7.43 2.76
N SER A 215 -5.42 -8.19 3.14
CA SER A 215 -4.83 -8.18 4.49
C SER A 215 -3.56 -7.33 4.63
N SER A 216 -2.85 -7.12 3.54
CA SER A 216 -1.61 -6.35 3.48
C SER A 216 -1.30 -5.98 2.04
N ILE A 217 -0.55 -4.90 1.83
CA ILE A 217 -0.07 -4.49 0.51
C ILE A 217 1.46 -4.56 0.50
N LEU A 218 2.03 -5.13 -0.55
CA LEU A 218 3.44 -4.98 -0.91
C LEU A 218 3.52 -4.09 -2.15
N ILE A 219 4.12 -2.91 -2.04
CA ILE A 219 4.35 -2.02 -3.19
C ILE A 219 5.76 -2.25 -3.69
N VAL A 220 5.90 -2.57 -4.98
CA VAL A 220 7.19 -2.82 -5.63
C VAL A 220 7.37 -1.79 -6.74
N ASP A 221 8.44 -1.01 -6.67
CA ASP A 221 8.65 0.14 -7.56
C ASP A 221 10.14 0.44 -7.77
N ASP A 222 10.51 0.92 -8.96
CA ASP A 222 11.86 1.33 -9.31
C ASP A 222 12.16 2.80 -9.00
N ASN A 223 11.14 3.56 -8.63
CA ASN A 223 11.25 4.97 -8.32
C ASN A 223 11.27 5.18 -6.80
N ILE A 224 12.43 5.62 -6.29
CA ILE A 224 12.62 5.87 -4.86
C ILE A 224 11.65 6.92 -4.29
N ASN A 225 11.17 7.86 -5.10
CA ASN A 225 10.19 8.86 -4.67
C ASN A 225 8.82 8.22 -4.37
N VAL A 226 8.48 7.11 -5.03
CA VAL A 226 7.27 6.34 -4.72
C VAL A 226 7.41 5.70 -3.35
N ILE A 227 8.53 5.03 -3.09
CA ILE A 227 8.83 4.38 -1.81
C ILE A 227 8.75 5.39 -0.67
N GLN A 228 9.49 6.50 -0.80
CA GLN A 228 9.47 7.60 0.18
C GLN A 228 8.09 8.24 0.34
N GLY A 229 7.34 8.37 -0.75
CA GLY A 229 5.97 8.87 -0.73
C GLY A 229 5.02 7.93 0.03
N VAL A 230 5.21 6.63 -0.06
CA VAL A 230 4.45 5.62 0.71
C VAL A 230 4.85 5.67 2.17
N ASP A 231 6.13 5.83 2.50
CA ASP A 231 6.59 5.98 3.89
C ASP A 231 6.00 7.23 4.55
N MET A 232 5.99 8.35 3.82
CA MET A 232 5.33 9.57 4.28
C MET A 232 3.83 9.36 4.49
N TYR A 233 3.16 8.62 3.58
CA TYR A 233 1.75 8.24 3.75
C TYR A 233 1.53 7.44 5.04
N LYS A 234 2.32 6.37 5.25
CA LYS A 234 2.27 5.53 6.47
C LYS A 234 2.41 6.38 7.73
N ALA A 235 3.39 7.28 7.76
CA ALA A 235 3.67 8.12 8.92
C ALA A 235 2.56 9.15 9.21
N THR A 236 1.94 9.71 8.16
CA THR A 236 0.94 10.78 8.29
C THR A 236 -0.48 10.26 8.52
N HIS A 237 -0.84 9.14 7.90
CA HIS A 237 -2.20 8.60 7.93
C HIS A 237 -2.37 7.41 8.86
N ASN A 238 -1.27 6.74 9.26
CA ASN A 238 -1.27 5.54 10.11
C ASN A 238 -2.32 4.50 9.70
N PRO A 239 -2.24 3.96 8.46
CA PRO A 239 -3.24 3.05 7.95
C PRO A 239 -3.34 1.79 8.82
N GLU A 240 -4.55 1.30 9.06
CA GLU A 240 -4.80 0.03 9.77
C GLU A 240 -4.31 -1.20 8.98
N LEU A 241 -4.14 -1.03 7.67
CA LEU A 241 -3.59 -2.04 6.79
C LEU A 241 -2.06 -1.97 6.80
N PRO A 242 -1.34 -3.08 7.06
CA PRO A 242 0.11 -3.11 6.85
C PRO A 242 0.46 -2.91 5.37
N ILE A 243 1.40 -2.01 5.13
CA ILE A 243 1.89 -1.64 3.80
C ILE A 243 3.41 -1.75 3.81
N GLY A 244 3.93 -2.69 3.05
CA GLY A 244 5.35 -2.85 2.81
C GLY A 244 5.76 -2.23 1.48
N THR A 245 7.01 -1.77 1.39
CA THR A 245 7.60 -1.32 0.13
C THR A 245 8.81 -2.17 -0.26
N LEU A 246 9.10 -2.29 -1.55
CA LEU A 246 10.30 -2.91 -2.09
C LEU A 246 10.81 -2.07 -3.25
N TYR A 247 12.00 -1.50 -3.06
CA TYR A 247 12.68 -0.73 -4.09
C TYR A 247 13.50 -1.64 -5.01
N ILE A 248 13.37 -1.49 -6.33
CA ILE A 248 14.09 -2.31 -7.32
C ILE A 248 14.80 -1.42 -8.34
N GLN A 249 16.12 -1.47 -8.45
CA GLN A 249 16.85 -0.73 -9.50
C GLN A 249 17.09 -1.54 -10.78
N LYS A 250 17.12 -2.87 -10.66
CA LYS A 250 17.41 -3.81 -11.75
C LYS A 250 16.82 -5.18 -11.41
N MET A 251 16.77 -6.06 -12.40
CA MET A 251 16.39 -7.46 -12.16
C MET A 251 17.39 -8.12 -11.22
N GLU A 252 16.87 -8.82 -10.21
CA GLU A 252 17.64 -9.59 -9.23
C GLU A 252 17.29 -11.08 -9.27
N SER A 253 18.04 -11.88 -8.51
CA SER A 253 17.71 -13.30 -8.34
C SER A 253 16.48 -13.49 -7.45
N GLU A 254 15.82 -14.64 -7.59
CA GLU A 254 14.66 -15.02 -6.77
C GLU A 254 15.00 -14.95 -5.27
N GLU A 255 16.21 -15.36 -4.86
CA GLU A 255 16.65 -15.36 -3.47
C GLU A 255 16.73 -13.95 -2.88
N VAL A 256 17.23 -12.98 -3.65
CA VAL A 256 17.34 -11.58 -3.21
C VAL A 256 15.95 -11.00 -2.97
N TYR A 257 15.03 -11.18 -3.92
CA TYR A 257 13.64 -10.74 -3.74
C TYR A 257 12.95 -11.48 -2.59
N THR A 258 13.15 -12.78 -2.48
CA THR A 258 12.58 -13.60 -1.39
C THR A 258 13.04 -13.10 -0.03
N ALA A 259 14.34 -12.85 0.15
CA ALA A 259 14.90 -12.32 1.39
C ALA A 259 14.33 -10.91 1.68
N ALA A 260 14.21 -10.08 0.65
CA ALA A 260 13.66 -8.74 0.79
C ALA A 260 12.18 -8.72 1.22
N MET A 261 11.39 -9.72 0.82
CA MET A 261 9.98 -9.83 1.21
C MET A 261 9.78 -10.45 2.61
N GLU A 262 10.78 -11.10 3.21
CA GLU A 262 10.65 -11.76 4.52
C GLU A 262 10.39 -10.78 5.67
N THR A 263 10.92 -9.56 5.57
CA THR A 263 10.66 -8.49 6.54
C THR A 263 9.18 -8.15 6.60
N HIS A 264 8.50 -8.06 5.44
CA HIS A 264 7.06 -7.77 5.36
C HIS A 264 6.17 -8.92 5.80
N GLY A 265 6.60 -10.17 5.57
CA GLY A 265 5.82 -11.36 5.97
C GLY A 265 5.70 -11.56 7.49
N LYS A 266 6.73 -11.17 8.26
CA LYS A 266 6.79 -11.38 9.72
C LYS A 266 5.63 -10.71 10.46
N HIS A 267 5.30 -9.49 10.07
CA HIS A 267 4.18 -8.76 10.67
C HIS A 267 2.85 -9.53 10.54
N LEU A 268 2.56 -10.00 9.32
CA LEU A 268 1.30 -10.69 9.02
C LEU A 268 1.20 -12.00 9.79
N GLU A 269 2.30 -12.76 9.88
CA GLU A 269 2.38 -13.99 10.67
C GLU A 269 2.08 -13.72 12.15
N ILE A 270 2.68 -12.68 12.74
CA ILE A 270 2.45 -12.31 14.15
C ILE A 270 0.99 -11.90 14.37
N GLN A 271 0.42 -11.10 13.49
CA GLN A 271 -0.99 -10.71 13.61
C GLN A 271 -1.94 -11.91 13.53
N GLN A 272 -1.69 -12.86 12.62
CA GLN A 272 -2.48 -14.09 12.50
C GLN A 272 -2.40 -14.96 13.76
N LEU A 273 -1.22 -15.06 14.37
CA LEU A 273 -1.03 -15.76 15.64
C LEU A 273 -1.82 -15.08 16.77
N ILE A 274 -1.77 -13.74 16.85
CA ILE A 274 -2.54 -12.98 17.85
C ILE A 274 -4.05 -13.14 17.62
N ASP A 275 -4.52 -13.02 16.38
CA ASP A 275 -5.94 -13.16 16.05
C ASP A 275 -6.48 -14.57 16.34
N SER A 276 -5.68 -15.59 16.06
CA SER A 276 -6.01 -16.98 16.40
C SER A 276 -6.15 -17.16 17.92
N HIS A 277 -5.27 -16.52 18.71
CA HIS A 277 -5.36 -16.55 20.17
C HIS A 277 -6.54 -15.73 20.71
N ILE A 278 -6.82 -14.55 20.13
CA ILE A 278 -8.02 -13.75 20.45
C ILE A 278 -9.30 -14.54 20.15
N LYS A 279 -9.35 -15.24 19.02
CA LYS A 279 -10.48 -16.11 18.65
C LYS A 279 -10.65 -17.25 19.66
N HIS A 280 -9.56 -17.87 20.08
CA HIS A 280 -9.59 -18.89 21.14
C HIS A 280 -10.12 -18.33 22.47
N LEU A 281 -9.66 -17.15 22.89
CA LEU A 281 -10.17 -16.46 24.08
C LEU A 281 -11.67 -16.12 23.95
N SER A 282 -12.10 -15.65 22.77
CA SER A 282 -13.49 -15.27 22.51
C SER A 282 -14.45 -16.46 22.46
N ALA A 283 -13.99 -17.60 21.93
CA ALA A 283 -14.79 -18.84 21.88
C ALA A 283 -15.12 -19.40 23.28
N THR A 284 -14.33 -19.05 24.29
CA THR A 284 -14.55 -19.46 25.68
C THR A 284 -15.53 -18.56 26.46
N ARG A 285 -16.30 -17.70 25.77
CA ARG A 285 -17.25 -16.72 26.33
C ARG A 285 -18.38 -17.30 27.19
N TYR A 286 -18.69 -18.60 27.11
CA TYR A 286 -19.70 -19.23 27.96
C TYR A 286 -19.17 -19.64 29.34
N ASN A 287 -18.56 -18.68 30.05
CA ASN A 287 -18.30 -18.85 31.46
C ASN A 287 -18.68 -17.56 32.20
N PRO A 288 -19.83 -17.51 32.89
CA PRO A 288 -20.38 -16.31 33.53
C PRO A 288 -19.53 -15.76 34.68
N PHE A 289 -18.36 -16.37 34.94
CA PHE A 289 -17.47 -16.06 36.05
C PHE A 289 -16.22 -15.26 35.64
N LEU A 290 -16.22 -14.57 34.49
CA LEU A 290 -15.01 -14.04 33.86
C LEU A 290 -15.03 -12.54 33.51
N SER A 291 -14.28 -11.74 34.26
CA SER A 291 -13.91 -10.36 33.91
C SER A 291 -12.61 -10.25 33.09
N SER A 292 -11.73 -11.26 33.10
CA SER A 292 -10.39 -11.19 32.50
C SER A 292 -10.25 -11.44 30.98
N PRO A 293 -11.13 -12.19 30.28
CA PRO A 293 -10.95 -12.44 28.84
C PRO A 293 -11.04 -11.17 28.00
N GLN A 294 -11.95 -10.25 28.32
CA GLN A 294 -12.13 -9.03 27.55
C GLN A 294 -10.91 -8.11 27.67
N ALA A 295 -10.40 -7.90 28.89
CA ALA A 295 -9.18 -7.11 29.10
C ALA A 295 -7.95 -7.73 28.43
N LYS A 296 -7.85 -9.08 28.37
CA LYS A 296 -6.78 -9.75 27.62
C LYS A 296 -6.93 -9.60 26.11
N ILE A 297 -8.14 -9.67 25.58
CA ILE A 297 -8.41 -9.44 24.16
C ILE A 297 -8.04 -8.01 23.79
N GLU A 298 -8.49 -7.02 24.57
CA GLU A 298 -8.13 -5.61 24.40
C GLU A 298 -6.62 -5.40 24.47
N ALA A 299 -5.94 -6.03 25.44
CA ALA A 299 -4.48 -5.96 25.54
C ALA A 299 -3.80 -6.51 24.28
N LEU A 300 -4.27 -7.64 23.74
CA LEU A 300 -3.72 -8.23 22.52
C LEU A 300 -4.03 -7.39 21.28
N GLN A 301 -5.17 -6.71 21.22
CA GLN A 301 -5.48 -5.74 20.17
C GLN A 301 -4.49 -4.58 20.21
N LEU A 302 -4.22 -4.03 21.39
CA LEU A 302 -3.19 -3.01 21.57
C LEU A 302 -1.80 -3.51 21.15
N LEU A 303 -1.47 -4.78 21.40
CA LEU A 303 -0.22 -5.35 20.91
C LEU A 303 -0.16 -5.39 19.38
N LYS A 304 -1.26 -5.76 18.71
CA LYS A 304 -1.32 -5.73 17.23
C LYS A 304 -1.06 -4.33 16.70
N GLU A 305 -1.66 -3.32 17.32
CA GLU A 305 -1.47 -1.90 16.93
C GLU A 305 -0.02 -1.45 17.13
N GLU A 306 0.60 -1.77 18.27
CA GLU A 306 2.00 -1.42 18.54
C GLU A 306 2.96 -2.12 17.56
N ILE A 307 2.69 -3.38 17.24
CA ILE A 307 3.47 -4.14 16.26
C ILE A 307 3.29 -3.55 14.86
N LEU A 308 2.05 -3.31 14.42
CA LEU A 308 1.76 -2.69 13.13
C LEU A 308 2.45 -1.32 13.00
N LYS A 309 2.34 -0.48 14.03
CA LYS A 309 3.00 0.82 14.08
C LYS A 309 4.52 0.68 13.94
N ALA A 310 5.13 -0.29 14.63
CA ALA A 310 6.57 -0.51 14.51
C ALA A 310 6.98 -0.92 13.09
N PHE A 311 6.25 -1.84 12.46
CA PHE A 311 6.51 -2.23 11.07
C PHE A 311 6.23 -1.11 10.06
N ASN A 312 5.34 -0.17 10.37
CA ASN A 312 5.09 1.00 9.53
C ASN A 312 6.13 2.12 9.71
N THR A 313 7.00 2.08 10.74
CA THR A 313 7.88 3.20 11.11
C THR A 313 9.36 2.87 11.25
N ALA A 314 9.76 1.60 11.32
CA ALA A 314 11.13 1.19 11.54
C ALA A 314 11.59 0.08 10.59
N GLU A 315 12.82 0.19 10.09
CA GLU A 315 13.45 -0.79 9.17
C GLU A 315 13.75 -2.14 9.85
N ASP A 316 14.14 -2.14 11.15
CA ASP A 316 14.36 -3.35 11.94
C ASP A 316 13.45 -3.39 13.18
N VAL A 317 12.52 -4.34 13.18
CA VAL A 317 11.49 -4.47 14.21
C VAL A 317 11.91 -5.52 15.24
N ASN A 318 12.38 -5.06 16.39
CA ASN A 318 12.69 -5.94 17.53
C ASN A 318 11.41 -6.34 18.30
N ILE A 319 10.79 -7.44 17.86
CA ILE A 319 9.54 -7.96 18.45
C ILE A 319 9.64 -8.20 19.97
N PRO A 320 10.70 -8.85 20.51
CA PRO A 320 10.85 -8.99 21.95
C PRO A 320 10.84 -7.65 22.71
N LEU A 321 11.51 -6.63 22.19
CA LEU A 321 11.54 -5.30 22.82
C LEU A 321 10.15 -4.65 22.82
N ILE A 322 9.43 -4.70 21.70
CA ILE A 322 8.07 -4.16 21.58
C ILE A 322 7.13 -4.86 22.58
N ILE A 323 7.16 -6.19 22.63
CA ILE A 323 6.35 -6.96 23.57
C ILE A 323 6.69 -6.58 25.02
N ASN A 324 7.97 -6.44 25.36
CA ASN A 324 8.37 -6.05 26.72
C ASN A 324 7.87 -4.63 27.08
N ASN A 325 7.99 -3.68 26.15
CA ASN A 325 7.48 -2.31 26.35
C ASN A 325 5.95 -2.32 26.52
N TRP A 326 5.24 -3.05 25.67
CA TRP A 326 3.79 -3.23 25.76
C TRP A 326 3.36 -3.89 27.09
N GLN A 327 4.06 -4.94 27.53
CA GLN A 327 3.78 -5.62 28.80
C GLN A 327 3.91 -4.67 30.01
N ASN A 328 4.83 -3.71 29.95
CA ASN A 328 5.08 -2.75 31.02
C ASN A 328 4.21 -1.49 30.92
N ALA A 329 3.49 -1.28 29.81
CA ALA A 329 2.67 -0.11 29.62
C ALA A 329 1.45 -0.10 30.56
N GLU A 330 1.25 1.01 31.27
CA GLU A 330 0.13 1.22 32.20
C GLU A 330 -1.14 1.64 31.45
N LYS A 331 -1.79 0.70 30.76
CA LYS A 331 -2.95 0.98 29.88
C LYS A 331 -4.31 0.56 30.44
N PHE A 332 -4.37 -0.19 31.55
CA PHE A 332 -5.62 -0.81 32.01
C PHE A 332 -6.02 -0.36 33.40
N LYS A 333 -7.30 -0.12 33.63
CA LYS A 333 -7.83 0.18 34.97
C LYS A 333 -8.26 -1.12 35.67
N SER A 334 -7.69 -1.40 36.83
CA SER A 334 -8.09 -2.54 37.66
C SER A 334 -9.51 -2.35 38.18
N ALA A 335 -10.39 -3.33 37.95
CA ALA A 335 -11.78 -3.28 38.43
C ALA A 335 -11.88 -3.31 39.97
N SER A 336 -10.93 -3.95 40.67
CA SER A 336 -10.97 -4.11 42.12
C SER A 336 -10.39 -2.91 42.88
N SER A 337 -9.35 -2.29 42.34
CA SER A 337 -8.63 -1.19 43.01
C SER A 337 -8.87 0.16 42.37
N ASN A 338 -9.45 0.22 41.17
CA ASN A 338 -9.62 1.43 40.36
C ASN A 338 -8.28 2.12 40.01
N VAL A 339 -7.15 1.42 40.17
CA VAL A 339 -5.80 1.89 39.87
C VAL A 339 -5.40 1.44 38.47
N ILE A 340 -4.63 2.27 37.76
CA ILE A 340 -4.05 1.91 36.47
C ILE A 340 -2.96 0.84 36.70
N VAL A 341 -3.00 -0.24 35.94
CA VAL A 341 -2.09 -1.38 36.07
C VAL A 341 -1.41 -1.66 34.73
N PRO A 342 -0.18 -2.23 34.77
CA PRO A 342 0.52 -2.64 33.56
C PRO A 342 -0.20 -3.80 32.88
N VAL A 343 -0.01 -3.93 31.56
CA VAL A 343 -0.58 -5.02 30.77
C VAL A 343 -0.17 -6.39 31.32
N SER A 344 1.07 -6.56 31.75
CA SER A 344 1.58 -7.80 32.36
C SER A 344 0.70 -8.32 33.51
N LYS A 345 0.17 -7.41 34.34
CA LYS A 345 -0.76 -7.73 35.43
C LYS A 345 -2.13 -8.15 34.91
N VAL A 346 -2.60 -7.59 33.79
CA VAL A 346 -3.82 -8.07 33.12
C VAL A 346 -3.62 -9.48 32.57
N LEU A 347 -2.45 -9.76 31.98
CA LEU A 347 -2.15 -11.08 31.42
C LEU A 347 -2.01 -12.17 32.50
N SER A 348 -1.52 -11.84 33.70
CA SER A 348 -1.38 -12.80 34.81
C SER A 348 -2.71 -13.19 35.44
N GLN A 349 -3.77 -12.39 35.27
CA GLN A 349 -5.07 -12.68 35.87
C GLN A 349 -5.63 -14.02 35.40
N HIS A 350 -5.84 -14.93 36.35
CA HIS A 350 -6.46 -16.22 36.08
C HIS A 350 -7.98 -16.11 35.94
N ARG A 351 -8.55 -17.14 35.34
CA ARG A 351 -10.00 -17.37 35.24
C ARG A 351 -10.55 -17.83 36.60
N ASN A 352 -10.62 -16.97 37.61
CA ASN A 352 -11.30 -17.35 38.85
C ASN A 352 -11.77 -16.15 39.69
N LEU A 353 -13.07 -16.10 39.99
CA LEU A 353 -13.69 -15.12 40.91
C LEU A 353 -13.37 -15.40 42.39
N PHE A 354 -12.98 -16.64 42.72
CA PHE A 354 -12.82 -17.07 44.12
C PHE A 354 -11.40 -16.88 44.66
N PHE A 355 -10.41 -16.65 43.80
CA PHE A 355 -9.02 -16.47 44.20
C PHE A 355 -8.39 -15.37 43.34
N VAL A 356 -8.12 -14.22 43.96
CA VAL A 356 -7.39 -13.08 43.35
C VAL A 356 -5.88 -13.37 43.25
N GLU A 357 -5.44 -14.54 43.68
CA GLU A 357 -4.02 -14.86 43.82
C GLU A 357 -3.37 -15.13 42.47
N ASP A 358 -2.34 -14.34 42.19
CA ASP A 358 -1.31 -14.63 41.20
C ASP A 358 -0.81 -16.06 41.46
N ARG A 359 -1.20 -17.02 40.61
CA ARG A 359 -0.64 -18.36 40.70
C ARG A 359 0.79 -18.30 40.15
N ASN A 360 1.68 -19.07 40.75
CA ASN A 360 3.06 -19.24 40.25
C ASN A 360 3.14 -19.89 38.84
N LYS A 361 2.00 -20.21 38.21
CA LYS A 361 1.97 -20.82 36.87
C LYS A 361 1.51 -19.80 35.84
N PRO A 362 2.25 -19.63 34.72
CA PRO A 362 1.87 -18.70 33.68
C PRO A 362 0.53 -19.07 33.06
N THR A 363 -0.27 -18.05 32.73
CA THR A 363 -1.52 -18.24 31.97
C THR A 363 -1.22 -18.64 30.52
N SER A 364 -2.22 -19.21 29.83
CA SER A 364 -2.09 -19.52 28.39
C SER A 364 -1.71 -18.29 27.55
N THR A 365 -2.15 -17.10 27.95
CA THR A 365 -1.79 -15.87 27.25
C THR A 365 -0.36 -15.44 27.54
N GLN A 366 0.12 -15.61 28.77
CA GLN A 366 1.55 -15.37 29.08
C GLN A 366 2.45 -16.34 28.32
N LEU A 367 2.08 -17.63 28.26
CA LEU A 367 2.81 -18.63 27.48
C LEU A 367 2.84 -18.29 25.98
N PHE A 368 1.70 -17.88 25.42
CA PHE A 368 1.60 -17.42 24.03
C PHE A 368 2.54 -16.22 23.77
N ILE A 369 2.56 -15.24 24.67
CA ILE A 369 3.45 -14.08 24.53
C ILE A 369 4.93 -14.47 24.59
N GLU A 370 5.32 -15.36 25.49
CA GLU A 370 6.70 -15.86 25.55
C GLU A 370 7.09 -16.67 24.29
N GLN A 371 6.13 -17.40 23.72
CA GLN A 371 6.32 -18.08 22.42
C GLN A 371 6.55 -17.08 21.30
N LEU A 372 5.77 -16.00 21.20
CA LEU A 372 5.99 -14.93 20.23
C LEU A 372 7.38 -14.32 20.37
N LYS A 373 7.81 -13.99 21.59
CA LYS A 373 9.18 -13.46 21.84
C LYS A 373 10.27 -14.42 21.37
N THR A 374 10.06 -15.72 21.58
CA THR A 374 11.05 -16.75 21.24
C THR A 374 11.11 -16.99 19.73
N GLN A 375 9.96 -17.11 19.09
CA GLN A 375 9.83 -17.36 17.65
C GLN A 375 10.38 -16.21 16.81
N PHE A 376 10.12 -14.96 17.22
CA PHE A 376 10.55 -13.76 16.50
C PHE A 376 11.73 -13.07 17.17
N LYS A 377 12.55 -13.81 17.93
CA LYS A 377 13.80 -13.29 18.45
C LYS A 377 14.73 -13.02 17.26
N SER A 378 15.22 -11.78 17.14
CA SER A 378 16.23 -11.45 16.12
C SER A 378 17.37 -12.45 16.22
N GLN A 379 17.57 -13.24 15.16
CA GLN A 379 18.72 -14.10 15.05
C GLN A 379 19.91 -13.20 14.78
N ASN A 380 20.50 -12.66 15.84
CA ASN A 380 21.80 -12.03 15.73
C ASN A 380 22.76 -13.07 15.10
N SER A 381 23.31 -12.73 13.94
CA SER A 381 24.49 -13.34 13.33
C SER A 381 24.41 -14.80 12.89
N LYS A 382 23.80 -15.09 11.73
CA LYS A 382 24.34 -16.11 10.81
C LYS A 382 23.84 -15.94 9.38
N GLU A 383 24.84 -15.78 8.50
CA GLU A 383 24.76 -15.57 7.05
C GLU A 383 24.02 -14.29 6.65
N GLU A 384 24.75 -13.16 6.74
CA GLU A 384 24.55 -12.06 5.81
C GLU A 384 24.67 -12.63 4.39
N VAL A 385 23.53 -12.95 3.79
CA VAL A 385 23.39 -12.63 2.37
C VAL A 385 23.71 -11.14 2.33
N LEU A 386 24.87 -10.80 1.76
CA LEU A 386 25.26 -9.42 1.49
C LEU A 386 24.20 -8.86 0.53
N ILE A 387 23.08 -8.39 1.08
CA ILE A 387 22.15 -7.53 0.36
C ILE A 387 22.96 -6.26 0.14
N ASN A 388 23.34 -6.03 -1.12
CA ASN A 388 24.06 -4.84 -1.55
C ASN A 388 23.31 -3.61 -0.95
N PRO A 389 24.00 -2.63 -0.35
CA PRO A 389 23.37 -1.41 0.20
C PRO A 389 22.53 -0.60 -0.80
N GLU A 390 22.51 -0.99 -2.08
CA GLU A 390 21.61 -0.47 -3.11
C GLU A 390 20.15 -0.97 -2.99
N TYR A 391 19.85 -1.93 -2.10
CA TYR A 391 18.48 -2.40 -1.85
C TYR A 391 18.06 -2.12 -0.41
N THR A 392 17.11 -1.20 -0.25
CA THR A 392 16.45 -0.93 1.03
C THR A 392 14.98 -1.31 0.95
N ILE A 393 14.51 -2.00 1.99
CA ILE A 393 13.09 -2.22 2.25
C ILE A 393 12.71 -1.24 3.34
N ASN A 394 11.78 -0.33 3.03
CA ASN A 394 11.29 0.69 3.96
C ASN A 394 9.87 0.41 4.46
#